data_AF-A0A938HQF6-F1
#
_entry.id   AF-A0A938HQF6-F1
#
_cell.length_a   1.000
_cell.length_b   1.000
_cell.length_c   1.000
_cell.angle_alpha   90.00
_cell.angle_beta   90.00
_cell.angle_gamma   90.00
#
_symmetry.space_group_name_H-M   'P 1'
#
loop_
_entity.id
_entity.type
_entity.pdbx_description
1 polymer ?
#
loop_
_entity_poly.entity_id
_entity_poly.type
_entity_poly.pdbx_seq_one_letter_code
_entity_poly.pdbx_strand_id
1 'polypeptide(L)'
;MARYPFVVGLRTARPVERIEQWLLARCRGKWHVRLEEIASDLSHKYLIVSFERADDRVQFRQAFAKANAAAQTAAAQAVTDPAETAADKTAAA
;
A
#
# COMPACT_ATOMS: atom_id res chain seq x y z
N MET A 1 -15.62 -7.94 15.82
CA MET A 1 -14.61 -6.89 16.05
C MET A 1 -13.45 -7.10 15.09
N ALA A 2 -13.00 -6.07 14.38
CA ALA A 2 -11.84 -6.19 13.48
C ALA A 2 -10.58 -6.45 14.32
N ARG A 3 -9.92 -7.60 14.11
CA ARG A 3 -8.73 -8.02 14.87
C ARG A 3 -7.54 -7.06 14.67
N TYR A 4 -7.53 -6.30 13.58
CA TYR A 4 -6.50 -5.34 13.22
C TYR A 4 -7.13 -4.09 12.58
N PRO A 5 -7.66 -3.13 13.38
CA PRO A 5 -8.41 -2.00 12.84
C PRO A 5 -7.54 -0.90 12.22
N PHE A 6 -6.22 -0.96 12.40
CA PHE A 6 -5.29 0.08 11.95
C PHE A 6 -4.45 -0.41 10.78
N VAL A 7 -4.51 0.26 9.63
CA VAL A 7 -3.89 -0.23 8.39
C VAL A 7 -2.96 0.81 7.77
N VAL A 8 -1.87 0.34 7.16
CA VAL A 8 -0.92 1.13 6.34
C VAL A 8 -0.63 0.39 5.04
N GLY A 9 -0.92 1.04 3.91
CA GLY A 9 -0.40 0.61 2.61
C GLY A 9 1.06 1.05 2.43
N LEU A 10 1.89 0.17 1.86
CA LEU A 10 3.32 0.39 1.68
C LEU A 10 3.78 -0.11 0.31
N ARG A 11 4.30 0.81 -0.51
CA ARG A 11 5.03 0.49 -1.75
C ARG A 11 6.52 0.45 -1.45
N THR A 12 7.20 -0.65 -1.76
CA THR A 12 8.61 -0.80 -1.40
C THR A 12 9.36 -1.83 -2.25
N ALA A 13 10.62 -1.52 -2.58
CA ALA A 13 11.56 -2.48 -3.13
C ALA A 13 12.25 -3.33 -2.04
N ARG A 14 12.16 -2.90 -0.76
CA ARG A 14 12.87 -3.56 0.35
C ARG A 14 12.36 -4.98 0.59
N PRO A 15 13.20 -5.95 0.96
CA PRO A 15 12.76 -7.30 1.33
C PRO A 15 11.72 -7.28 2.45
N VAL A 16 10.77 -8.23 2.43
CA VAL A 16 9.70 -8.31 3.44
C VAL A 16 10.30 -8.57 4.82
N GLU A 17 11.37 -9.35 4.88
CA GLU A 17 12.11 -9.72 6.08
C GLU A 17 12.62 -8.48 6.82
N ARG A 18 13.04 -7.43 6.10
CA ARG A 18 13.47 -6.17 6.72
C ARG A 18 12.31 -5.42 7.38
N ILE A 19 11.12 -5.56 6.84
CA ILE A 19 9.90 -4.95 7.39
C ILE A 19 9.47 -5.73 8.63
N GLU A 20 9.45 -7.06 8.55
CA GLU A 20 9.14 -7.95 9.68
C GLU A 20 10.13 -7.80 10.84
N GLN A 21 11.44 -7.73 10.56
CA GLN A 21 12.45 -7.45 11.58
C GLN A 21 12.21 -6.11 12.28
N TRP A 22 11.81 -5.08 11.52
CA TRP A 22 11.47 -3.78 12.11
C TRP A 22 10.24 -3.89 13.02
N LEU A 23 9.19 -4.60 12.55
CA LEU A 23 7.95 -4.81 13.30
C LEU A 23 8.21 -5.60 14.59
N LEU A 24 8.96 -6.70 14.53
CA LEU A 24 9.36 -7.51 15.68
C LEU A 24 10.11 -6.69 16.73
N ALA A 25 10.99 -5.78 16.32
CA ALA A 25 11.83 -5.02 17.23
C ALA A 25 11.12 -3.83 17.90
N ARG A 26 10.01 -3.34 17.34
CA ARG A 26 9.41 -2.04 17.75
C ARG A 26 7.93 -2.09 18.07
N CYS A 27 7.16 -2.99 17.47
CA CYS A 27 5.73 -3.08 17.75
C CYS A 27 5.47 -3.76 19.08
N ARG A 28 4.50 -3.24 19.83
CA ARG A 28 4.07 -3.81 21.12
C ARG A 28 2.85 -4.72 20.99
N GLY A 29 2.02 -4.49 19.97
CA GLY A 29 0.84 -5.29 19.67
C GLY A 29 1.07 -6.28 18.53
N LYS A 30 0.02 -7.07 18.23
CA LYS A 30 0.04 -7.97 17.07
C LYS A 30 -0.06 -7.16 15.78
N TRP A 31 0.55 -7.71 14.74
CA TRP A 31 0.55 -7.15 13.40
C TRP A 31 0.36 -8.25 12.37
N HIS A 32 -0.06 -7.87 11.17
CA HIS A 32 -0.23 -8.75 10.03
C HIS A 32 0.27 -8.05 8.77
N VAL A 33 1.14 -8.70 8.01
CA VAL A 33 1.65 -8.21 6.72
C VAL A 33 0.99 -9.02 5.62
N ARG A 34 0.38 -8.36 4.64
CA ARG A 34 -0.21 -8.98 3.46
C ARG A 34 0.45 -8.40 2.21
N LEU A 35 0.87 -9.27 1.30
CA LEU A 35 1.30 -8.89 -0.03
C LEU A 35 0.07 -8.75 -0.93
N GLU A 36 -0.10 -7.59 -1.55
CA GLU A 36 -1.20 -7.33 -2.50
C GLU A 36 -0.73 -7.58 -3.93
N GLU A 37 0.37 -6.94 -4.32
CA GLU A 37 0.81 -6.92 -5.70
C GLU A 37 2.34 -6.83 -5.75
N ILE A 38 2.93 -7.47 -6.76
CA ILE A 38 4.32 -7.29 -7.17
C ILE A 38 4.28 -6.67 -8.56
N ALA A 39 5.03 -5.58 -8.75
CA ALA A 39 5.14 -4.96 -10.06
C ALA A 39 5.69 -5.95 -11.08
N SER A 40 5.23 -5.84 -12.34
CA SER A 40 5.60 -6.75 -13.43
C SER A 40 7.09 -6.74 -13.75
N ASP A 41 7.77 -5.62 -13.49
CA ASP A 41 9.22 -5.43 -13.62
C ASP A 41 10.01 -5.91 -12.38
N LEU A 42 9.32 -6.46 -11.37
CA LEU A 42 9.85 -6.90 -10.08
C LEU A 42 10.59 -5.81 -9.29
N SER A 43 10.45 -4.53 -9.66
CA SER A 43 11.19 -3.44 -9.01
C SER A 43 10.65 -3.09 -7.64
N HIS A 44 9.36 -3.36 -7.39
CA HIS A 44 8.71 -3.08 -6.12
C HIS A 44 7.48 -3.96 -5.89
N LYS A 45 6.98 -3.93 -4.67
CA LYS A 45 5.73 -4.57 -4.25
C LYS A 45 4.88 -3.64 -3.42
N TYR A 46 3.59 -3.96 -3.37
CA TYR A 46 2.59 -3.31 -2.55
C TYR A 46 2.21 -4.25 -1.40
N LEU A 47 2.35 -3.74 -0.19
CA LEU A 47 2.06 -4.44 1.05
C LEU A 47 0.96 -3.69 1.80
N ILE A 48 0.09 -4.45 2.48
CA ILE A 48 -0.81 -3.94 3.50
C ILE A 48 -0.32 -4.44 4.85
N VAL A 49 0.02 -3.52 5.74
CA VAL A 49 0.41 -3.81 7.12
C VAL A 49 -0.73 -3.40 8.05
N SER A 50 -1.28 -4.37 8.75
CA SER A 50 -2.39 -4.19 9.69
C SER A 50 -1.88 -4.34 11.12
N PHE A 51 -2.37 -3.49 12.03
CA PHE A 51 -1.93 -3.39 13.41
C PHE A 51 -3.12 -3.51 14.36
N GLU A 52 -2.88 -4.17 15.49
CA GLU A 52 -3.80 -4.17 16.63
C GLU A 52 -3.84 -2.80 17.32
N ARG A 53 -2.69 -2.10 17.37
CA ARG A 53 -2.53 -0.84 18.11
C ARG A 53 -2.31 0.35 17.18
N ALA A 54 -2.94 1.48 17.53
CA ALA A 54 -2.79 2.74 16.79
C ALA A 54 -1.36 3.29 16.83
N ASP A 55 -0.68 3.19 17.98
CA ASP A 55 0.67 3.73 18.17
C ASP A 55 1.69 3.00 17.29
N ASP A 56 1.58 1.68 17.18
CA ASP A 56 2.44 0.85 16.32
C ASP A 56 2.27 1.28 14.85
N ARG A 57 1.03 1.54 14.42
CA ARG A 57 0.72 2.08 13.09
C ARG A 57 1.37 3.44 12.86
N VAL A 58 1.32 4.34 13.85
CA VAL A 58 1.90 5.69 13.74
C VAL A 58 3.42 5.62 13.61
N GLN A 59 4.09 4.84 14.47
CA GLN A 59 5.54 4.66 14.42
C GLN A 59 5.97 4.01 13.10
N PHE A 60 5.24 3.00 12.63
CA PHE A 60 5.51 2.36 11.35
C PHE A 60 5.37 3.35 10.19
N ARG A 61 4.27 4.12 10.15
CA ARG A 61 4.05 5.14 9.12
C ARG A 61 5.17 6.18 9.10
N GLN A 62 5.68 6.59 10.26
CA GLN A 62 6.80 7.52 10.36
C GLN A 62 8.11 6.90 9.85
N ALA A 63 8.42 5.67 10.26
CA ALA A 63 9.65 4.96 9.85
C ALA A 63 9.71 4.68 8.34
N PHE A 64 8.55 4.43 7.72
CA PHE A 64 8.42 4.13 6.29
C PHE A 64 7.83 5.29 5.49
N ALA A 65 7.79 6.51 6.04
CA ALA A 65 7.19 7.69 5.41
C ALA A 65 7.77 7.98 4.02
N LYS A 66 9.09 7.83 3.82
CA LYS A 66 9.74 8.04 2.51
C LYS A 66 9.26 7.02 1.46
N ALA A 67 9.08 5.76 1.86
CA ALA A 67 8.56 4.73 0.97
C ALA A 67 7.07 4.96 0.65
N ASN A 68 6.31 5.46 1.63
CA ASN A 68 4.89 5.79 1.45
C ASN A 68 4.65 7.07 0.64
N ALA A 69 5.55 8.05 0.69
CA ALA A 69 5.46 9.26 -0.14
C ALA A 69 5.53 8.90 -1.63
N ALA A 70 6.46 8.02 -2.02
CA ALA A 70 6.54 7.49 -3.38
C ALA A 70 5.32 6.63 -3.80
N ALA A 71 4.62 6.03 -2.84
CA ALA A 71 3.38 5.29 -3.07
C ALA A 71 2.18 6.23 -3.32
N GLN A 72 2.07 7.31 -2.55
CA GLN A 72 0.97 8.26 -2.62
C GLN A 72 1.01 9.11 -3.89
N THR A 73 2.19 9.46 -4.40
CA THR A 73 2.31 10.15 -5.69
C THR A 73 1.80 9.28 -6.85
N ALA A 74 2.03 7.97 -6.81
CA ALA A 74 1.53 7.05 -7.84
C ALA A 74 0.01 6.81 -7.71
N ALA A 75 -0.52 6.70 -6.49
CA ALA A 75 -1.97 6.59 -6.27
C ALA A 75 -2.73 7.86 -6.67
N ALA A 76 -2.13 9.05 -6.50
CA ALA A 76 -2.72 10.31 -6.95
C ALA A 76 -2.75 10.44 -8.48
N GLN A 77 -1.80 9.83 -9.20
CA GLN A 77 -1.75 9.83 -10.67
C GLN A 77 -2.75 8.84 -11.31
N ALA A 78 -3.09 7.74 -10.63
CA ALA A 78 -4.04 6.73 -11.12
C ALA A 78 -5.52 7.18 -11.08
N VAL A 79 -5.84 8.33 -10.50
CA VAL A 79 -7.21 8.90 -10.45
C VAL A 79 -7.43 9.96 -11.55
N THR A 80 -6.40 10.28 -12.32
CA THR A 80 -6.43 11.28 -13.41
C THR A 80 -6.14 10.65 -14.77
N ASP A 81 -6.86 9.57 -15.11
CA ASP A 81 -7.11 9.22 -16.51
C ASP A 81 -8.58 9.52 -16.82
N PRO A 82 -8.91 10.69 -17.41
CA PRO A 82 -10.21 10.88 -18.02
C PRO A 82 -10.24 10.01 -19.29
N ALA A 83 -10.93 8.87 -19.22
CA ALA A 83 -11.23 8.07 -20.39
C ALA A 83 -12.14 8.88 -21.34
N GLU A 84 -11.51 9.66 -22.22
CA GLU A 84 -12.06 9.99 -23.52
C GLU A 84 -12.06 8.70 -24.34
N THR A 85 -13.24 8.19 -24.71
CA THR A 85 -13.59 7.65 -26.03
C THR A 85 -14.93 6.91 -25.91
N ALA A 86 -16.02 7.55 -26.34
CA ALA A 86 -17.24 6.86 -26.77
C ALA A 86 -17.59 7.38 -28.17
N ALA A 87 -16.86 6.87 -29.16
CA ALA A 87 -17.34 6.82 -30.53
C ALA A 87 -17.85 5.40 -30.76
N ASP A 88 -19.17 5.23 -30.80
CA ASP A 88 -19.75 4.08 -31.49
C ASP A 88 -20.92 4.53 -32.36
N LYS A 89 -20.86 4.09 -33.62
CA LYS A 89 -21.81 4.36 -34.69
C LYS A 89 -23.14 3.68 -34.37
N THR A 90 -24.23 4.42 -34.38
CA THR A 90 -25.54 3.83 -34.68
C THR A 90 -26.04 4.37 -36.01
N ALA A 91 -25.96 3.53 -37.04
CA ALA A 91 -26.76 3.65 -38.24
C ALA A 91 -28.14 3.05 -37.94
N ALA A 92 -29.22 3.80 -38.18
CA ALA A 92 -30.53 3.27 -38.56
C ALA A 92 -31.50 4.39 -38.96
N ALA A 93 -32.04 4.24 -40.18
CA ALA A 93 -33.25 4.83 -40.77
C ALA A 93 -33.29 6.32 -41.10
#